data_AF-A0A956M1Y1-F1
#
_entry.id   AF-A0A956M1Y1-F1
#
_cell.length_a   1.000
_cell.length_b   1.000
_cell.length_c   1.000
_cell.angle_alpha   90.00
_cell.angle_beta   90.00
_cell.angle_gamma   90.00
#
_symmetry.space_group_name_H-M   'P 1'
#
loop_
_entity.id
_entity.type
_entity.pdbx_description
1 polymer ?
#
loop_
_entity_poly.entity_id
_entity_poly.type
_entity_poly.pdbx_seq_one_letter_code
_entity_poly.pdbx_strand_id
1 'polypeptide(L)'
;MADSKASAELVHADILVGGMHCASCVSKVEKSLLAVPGVRTAQVNLATERASVQFDPHLAAPTALDGAVVAAGFEVRRSAADLDRSRDAAAAQVARTQDFYALRRRFLVAIVLGVAVHLAGHAHGLGLPAVLSDPRLLFALSLPVQFWCGWPFLTGFAQALRRRNADMNSLIAIGTLSAFLYSTVATFL
;
A
#
# COMPACT_ATOMS: atom_id res chain seq x y z
N MET A 1 7.71 -38.60 25.71
CA MET A 1 6.31 -38.54 25.26
C MET A 1 5.99 -37.08 25.06
N ALA A 2 5.96 -36.66 23.80
CA ALA A 2 6.04 -35.26 23.37
C ALA A 2 4.69 -34.55 23.48
N ASP A 3 4.55 -33.65 24.45
CA ASP A 3 3.46 -32.67 24.47
C ASP A 3 3.88 -31.44 23.65
N SER A 4 3.80 -31.59 22.32
CA SER A 4 3.83 -30.48 21.37
C SER A 4 2.42 -29.88 21.30
N LYS A 5 2.03 -29.09 22.30
CA LYS A 5 0.91 -28.16 22.15
C LYS A 5 1.43 -26.95 21.39
N ALA A 6 1.31 -27.01 20.07
CA ALA A 6 1.30 -25.81 19.26
C ALA A 6 0.22 -24.87 19.83
N SER A 7 0.65 -23.77 20.41
CA SER A 7 -0.22 -22.67 20.82
C SER A 7 -0.85 -22.12 19.54
N ALA A 8 -2.01 -22.66 19.15
CA ALA A 8 -2.81 -22.10 18.07
C ALA A 8 -3.15 -20.66 18.48
N GLU A 9 -2.70 -19.69 17.68
CA GLU A 9 -3.03 -18.28 17.87
C GLU A 9 -4.52 -18.10 17.59
N LEU A 10 -5.34 -18.22 18.64
CA LEU A 10 -6.78 -18.05 18.53
C LEU A 10 -7.09 -16.56 18.40
N VAL A 11 -7.82 -16.22 17.36
CA VAL A 11 -8.28 -14.85 17.10
C VAL A 11 -9.70 -14.70 17.64
N HIS A 12 -9.98 -13.52 18.18
CA HIS A 12 -11.30 -13.15 18.66
C HIS A 12 -12.08 -12.39 17.59
N ALA A 13 -13.35 -12.73 17.39
CA ALA A 13 -14.27 -11.97 16.56
C ALA A 13 -15.60 -11.75 17.28
N ASP A 14 -16.13 -10.54 17.15
CA ASP A 14 -17.47 -10.17 17.58
C ASP A 14 -18.37 -10.01 16.36
N ILE A 15 -19.53 -10.66 16.40
CA ILE A 15 -20.53 -10.64 15.34
C ILE A 15 -21.82 -10.10 15.94
N LEU A 16 -22.39 -9.03 15.39
CA LEU A 16 -23.73 -8.59 15.82
C LEU A 16 -24.77 -9.47 15.12
N VAL A 17 -25.68 -10.05 15.90
CA VAL A 17 -26.67 -11.02 15.43
C VAL A 17 -28.08 -10.47 15.62
N GLY A 18 -28.79 -10.25 14.53
CA GLY A 18 -30.18 -9.80 14.52
C GLY A 18 -31.20 -10.94 14.43
N GLY A 19 -32.42 -10.66 14.90
CA GLY A 19 -33.54 -11.60 14.87
C GLY A 19 -33.59 -12.60 16.03
N MET A 20 -32.75 -12.44 17.05
CA MET A 20 -32.83 -13.24 18.27
C MET A 20 -33.87 -12.65 19.23
N HIS A 21 -34.81 -13.47 19.70
CA HIS A 21 -35.88 -13.03 20.60
C HIS A 21 -36.01 -13.84 21.89
N CYS A 22 -35.26 -14.93 22.03
CA CYS A 22 -35.34 -15.80 23.20
C CYS A 22 -34.05 -16.60 23.44
N ALA A 23 -33.94 -17.27 24.59
CA ALA A 23 -32.78 -18.06 24.96
C ALA A 23 -32.52 -19.25 24.02
N SER A 24 -33.55 -19.81 23.37
CA SER A 24 -33.35 -20.90 22.40
C SER A 24 -32.70 -20.40 21.10
N CYS A 25 -32.92 -19.14 20.71
CA CYS A 25 -32.18 -18.51 19.61
C CYS A 25 -30.68 -18.43 19.93
N VAL A 26 -30.35 -17.99 21.14
CA VAL A 26 -28.96 -17.91 21.64
C VAL A 26 -28.25 -19.26 21.50
N SER A 27 -28.85 -20.32 22.08
CA SER A 27 -28.26 -21.66 22.00
C SER A 27 -28.15 -22.20 20.57
N LYS A 28 -29.06 -21.82 19.66
CA LYS A 28 -29.01 -22.21 18.25
C LYS A 28 -27.82 -21.55 17.55
N VAL A 29 -27.61 -20.25 17.78
CA VAL A 29 -26.48 -19.50 17.22
C VAL A 29 -25.15 -20.03 17.76
N GLU A 30 -25.02 -20.23 19.07
CA GLU A 30 -23.80 -20.79 19.68
C GLU A 30 -23.44 -22.15 19.09
N LYS A 31 -24.42 -23.06 18.98
CA LYS A 31 -24.21 -24.38 18.37
C LYS A 31 -23.78 -24.28 16.90
N SER A 32 -24.37 -23.35 16.14
CA SER A 32 -24.01 -23.15 14.73
C SER A 32 -22.56 -22.65 14.57
N LEU A 33 -22.12 -21.74 15.45
CA LEU A 33 -20.77 -21.19 15.44
C LEU A 33 -19.74 -22.24 15.89
N LEU A 34 -20.05 -23.01 16.94
CA LEU A 34 -19.19 -24.12 17.40
C LEU A 34 -19.05 -25.25 16.37
N ALA A 35 -20.00 -25.39 15.44
CA ALA A 35 -19.92 -26.37 14.37
C ALA A 35 -18.97 -25.95 13.23
N VAL A 36 -18.54 -24.68 13.17
CA VAL A 36 -17.58 -24.21 12.18
C VAL A 36 -16.19 -24.77 12.51
N PRO A 37 -15.50 -25.46 11.57
CA PRO A 37 -14.17 -25.99 11.80
C PRO A 37 -13.19 -24.92 12.27
N GLY A 38 -12.45 -25.19 13.35
CA GLY A 38 -11.48 -24.24 13.91
C GLY A 38 -12.04 -23.30 15.00
N VAL A 39 -13.35 -23.26 15.22
CA VAL A 39 -13.95 -22.54 16.36
C VAL A 39 -13.70 -23.30 17.66
N ARG A 40 -13.17 -22.60 18.66
CA ARG A 40 -12.88 -23.14 20.00
C ARG A 40 -13.95 -22.79 21.00
N THR A 41 -14.41 -21.53 20.98
CA THR A 41 -15.45 -21.03 21.87
C THR A 41 -16.37 -20.10 21.10
N ALA A 42 -17.66 -20.16 21.41
CA ALA A 42 -18.65 -19.19 20.97
C ALA A 42 -19.59 -18.91 22.14
N GLN A 43 -19.79 -17.62 22.44
CA GLN A 43 -20.71 -17.15 23.47
C GLN A 43 -21.61 -16.09 22.86
N VAL A 44 -22.91 -16.20 23.12
CA VAL A 44 -23.89 -15.26 22.57
C VAL A 44 -24.60 -14.52 23.70
N ASN A 45 -24.62 -13.20 23.60
CA ASN A 45 -25.32 -12.33 24.54
C ASN A 45 -26.53 -11.70 23.84
N LEU A 46 -27.73 -12.12 24.26
CA LEU A 46 -28.99 -11.61 23.72
C LEU A 46 -29.18 -10.12 23.99
N ALA A 47 -28.79 -9.62 25.16
CA ALA A 47 -29.02 -8.23 25.56
C ALA A 47 -28.19 -7.24 24.74
N THR A 48 -27.01 -7.66 24.27
CA THR A 48 -26.15 -6.85 23.40
C THR A 48 -26.18 -7.29 21.94
N GLU A 49 -27.03 -8.29 21.62
CA GLU A 49 -27.17 -8.89 20.29
C GLU A 49 -25.81 -9.26 19.68
N ARG A 50 -24.88 -9.77 20.49
CA ARG A 50 -23.48 -10.00 20.10
C ARG A 50 -23.09 -11.45 20.33
N ALA A 51 -22.47 -12.05 19.32
CA ALA A 51 -21.80 -13.34 19.39
C ALA A 51 -20.29 -13.14 19.40
N SER A 52 -19.63 -13.57 20.48
CA SER A 52 -18.20 -13.47 20.68
C SER A 52 -17.56 -14.85 20.49
N VAL A 53 -16.66 -14.95 19.52
CA VAL A 53 -16.11 -16.23 19.02
C VAL A 53 -14.59 -16.23 19.11
N GLN A 54 -13.99 -17.34 19.55
CA GLN A 54 -12.56 -17.58 19.42
C GLN A 54 -12.33 -18.72 18.45
N PHE A 55 -11.52 -18.49 17.42
CA PHE A 55 -11.28 -19.45 16.36
C PHE A 55 -9.84 -19.40 15.86
N ASP A 56 -9.42 -20.50 15.24
CA ASP A 56 -8.13 -20.59 14.56
C ASP A 56 -8.24 -19.96 13.15
N PRO A 57 -7.51 -18.85 12.87
CA PRO A 57 -7.60 -18.14 11.60
C PRO A 57 -7.04 -18.94 10.42
N HIS A 58 -6.30 -20.04 10.67
CA HIS A 58 -5.84 -20.95 9.61
C HIS A 58 -6.92 -21.95 9.17
N LEU A 59 -7.93 -22.19 10.00
CA LEU A 59 -8.98 -23.19 9.76
C LEU A 59 -10.33 -22.56 9.41
N ALA A 60 -10.63 -21.36 9.92
CA ALA A 60 -11.85 -20.63 9.61
C ALA A 60 -11.56 -19.18 9.22
N ALA A 61 -12.29 -18.69 8.22
CA ALA A 61 -12.34 -17.27 7.89
C ALA A 61 -13.52 -16.60 8.62
N PRO A 62 -13.44 -15.29 8.94
CA PRO A 62 -14.56 -14.55 9.53
C PRO A 62 -15.88 -14.68 8.75
N THR A 63 -15.81 -14.75 7.42
CA THR A 63 -16.97 -14.93 6.54
C THR A 63 -17.68 -16.27 6.73
N ALA A 64 -16.97 -17.31 7.19
CA ALA A 64 -17.57 -18.60 7.50
C ALA A 64 -18.42 -18.54 8.78
N LEU A 65 -18.02 -17.69 9.74
CA LEU A 65 -18.78 -17.45 10.95
C LEU A 65 -20.07 -16.68 10.63
N ASP A 66 -19.96 -15.63 9.82
CA ASP A 66 -21.13 -14.89 9.31
C ASP A 66 -22.10 -15.84 8.58
N GLY A 67 -21.57 -16.70 7.72
CA GLY A 67 -22.33 -17.71 6.99
C GLY A 67 -23.06 -18.70 7.92
N ALA A 68 -22.42 -19.12 9.02
CA ALA A 68 -23.04 -20.02 9.99
C ALA A 68 -24.23 -19.36 10.72
N VAL A 69 -24.11 -18.08 11.08
CA VAL A 69 -25.20 -17.30 11.68
C VAL A 69 -26.38 -17.17 10.71
N VAL A 70 -26.10 -16.86 9.45
CA VAL A 70 -27.13 -16.75 8.40
C VAL A 70 -27.79 -18.11 8.13
N ALA A 71 -27.01 -19.19 8.05
CA ALA A 71 -27.53 -20.55 7.88
C ALA A 71 -28.38 -21.01 9.08
N ALA A 72 -28.10 -20.51 10.28
CA ALA A 72 -28.94 -20.72 11.45
C ALA A 72 -30.27 -19.93 11.41
N GLY A 73 -30.44 -19.03 10.44
CA GLY A 73 -31.65 -18.24 10.19
C GLY A 73 -31.64 -16.87 10.86
N PHE A 74 -30.47 -16.32 11.18
CA PHE A 74 -30.33 -15.03 11.84
C PHE A 74 -29.59 -14.03 10.95
N GLU A 75 -29.79 -12.74 11.23
CA GLU A 75 -29.15 -11.67 10.46
C GLU A 75 -27.77 -11.35 11.04
N VAL A 76 -26.77 -11.10 10.20
CA VAL A 76 -25.48 -10.56 10.65
C VAL A 76 -25.49 -9.06 10.43
N ARG A 77 -25.43 -8.29 11.51
CA ARG A 77 -25.34 -6.83 11.48
C ARG A 77 -23.89 -6.41 11.59
N ARG A 78 -23.49 -5.42 10.78
CA ARG A 78 -22.19 -4.76 10.93
C ARG A 78 -22.36 -3.53 11.80
N SER A 79 -21.51 -3.35 12.81
CA SER A 79 -21.51 -2.12 13.59
C SER A 79 -21.17 -0.94 12.70
N ALA A 80 -21.72 0.24 12.99
CA ALA A 80 -21.30 1.49 12.34
C ALA A 80 -19.77 1.66 12.42
N ALA A 81 -19.16 1.29 13.55
CA ALA A 81 -17.71 1.34 13.75
C ALA A 81 -16.91 0.34 12.89
N ASP A 82 -17.52 -0.76 12.44
CA ASP A 82 -16.89 -1.73 11.53
C ASP A 82 -17.05 -1.30 10.06
N LEU A 83 -18.20 -0.69 9.74
CA LEU A 83 -18.45 -0.07 8.43
C LEU A 83 -17.53 1.13 8.20
N ASP A 84 -17.32 1.97 9.21
CA ASP A 84 -16.41 3.11 9.11
C ASP A 84 -14.95 2.62 8.99
N ARG A 85 -14.50 1.65 9.81
CA ARG A 85 -13.17 1.04 9.66
C ARG A 85 -12.93 0.43 8.28
N SER A 86 -13.93 -0.25 7.71
CA SER A 86 -13.80 -0.85 6.37
C SER A 86 -13.81 0.20 5.26
N ARG A 87 -14.57 1.29 5.39
CA ARG A 87 -14.50 2.45 4.49
C ARG A 87 -13.16 3.17 4.57
N ASP A 88 -12.63 3.40 5.77
CA ASP A 88 -11.34 4.06 5.97
C ASP A 88 -10.20 3.22 5.39
N ALA A 89 -10.23 1.89 5.60
CA ALA A 89 -9.28 0.97 5.00
C ALA A 89 -9.36 0.96 3.46
N ALA A 90 -10.57 0.99 2.89
CA ALA A 90 -10.77 1.07 1.45
C ALA A 90 -10.29 2.41 0.87
N ALA A 91 -10.57 3.52 1.55
CA ALA A 91 -10.11 4.85 1.15
C ALA A 91 -8.56 4.95 1.20
N ALA A 92 -7.94 4.39 2.23
CA ALA A 92 -6.48 4.32 2.35
C ALA A 92 -5.84 3.46 1.23
N GLN A 93 -6.49 2.36 0.84
CA GLN A 93 -6.05 1.51 -0.27
C GLN A 93 -6.10 2.27 -1.61
N VAL A 94 -7.20 2.98 -1.88
CA VAL A 94 -7.36 3.78 -3.11
C VAL A 94 -6.34 4.92 -3.15
N ALA A 95 -6.13 5.63 -2.04
CA ALA A 95 -5.12 6.68 -1.94
C ALA A 95 -3.71 6.15 -2.26
N ARG A 96 -3.35 4.97 -1.71
CA ARG A 96 -2.07 4.31 -2.04
C ARG A 96 -1.95 4.02 -3.54
N THR A 97 -3.01 3.55 -4.20
CA THR A 97 -2.93 3.26 -5.64
C THR A 97 -2.77 4.51 -6.50
N GLN A 98 -3.37 5.64 -6.12
CA GLN A 98 -3.32 6.88 -6.89
C GLN A 98 -1.93 7.54 -6.85
N ASP A 99 -1.28 7.53 -5.69
CA ASP A 99 0.09 8.06 -5.53
C ASP A 99 1.11 7.30 -6.39
N PHE A 100 0.89 5.98 -6.54
CA PHE A 100 1.70 5.13 -7.40
C PHE A 100 1.65 5.56 -8.88
N TYR A 101 0.49 5.98 -9.40
CA TYR A 101 0.36 6.36 -10.81
C TYR A 101 1.06 7.68 -11.15
N ALA A 102 0.99 8.68 -10.26
CA ALA A 102 1.65 9.96 -10.48
C ALA A 102 3.18 9.81 -10.50
N LEU A 103 3.73 9.02 -9.56
CA LEU A 103 5.17 8.76 -9.49
C LEU A 103 5.63 7.84 -10.64
N ARG A 104 4.86 6.80 -10.97
CA ARG A 104 5.14 5.92 -12.12
C ARG A 104 5.14 6.67 -13.44
N ARG A 105 4.21 7.61 -13.65
CA ARG A 105 4.17 8.44 -14.87
C ARG A 105 5.41 9.33 -14.97
N ARG A 106 5.82 9.99 -13.89
CA ARG A 106 7.04 10.82 -13.88
C ARG A 106 8.30 9.99 -14.11
N PHE A 107 8.37 8.80 -13.51
CA PHE A 107 9.47 7.85 -13.71
C PHE A 107 9.56 7.35 -15.16
N LEU A 108 8.43 6.95 -15.75
CA LEU A 108 8.37 6.52 -17.16
C LEU A 108 8.78 7.63 -18.12
N VAL A 109 8.29 8.86 -17.89
CA VAL A 109 8.68 10.03 -18.69
C VAL A 109 10.18 10.30 -18.56
N ALA A 110 10.75 10.23 -17.35
CA ALA A 110 12.18 10.41 -17.12
C ALA A 110 13.03 9.35 -17.83
N ILE A 111 12.62 8.08 -17.80
CA ILE A 111 13.31 7.00 -18.53
C ILE A 111 13.28 7.26 -20.03
N VAL A 112 12.11 7.55 -20.59
CA VAL A 112 11.96 7.77 -22.04
C VAL A 112 12.82 8.95 -22.49
N LEU A 113 12.77 10.07 -21.78
CA LEU A 113 13.58 11.25 -22.10
C LEU A 113 15.08 11.00 -21.89
N GLY A 114 15.46 10.34 -20.79
CA GLY A 114 16.86 10.02 -20.50
C GLY A 114 17.48 9.10 -21.55
N VAL A 115 16.74 8.06 -21.97
CA VAL A 115 17.17 7.17 -23.07
C VAL A 115 17.26 7.93 -24.39
N ALA A 116 16.29 8.81 -24.69
CA ALA A 116 16.33 9.62 -25.91
C ALA A 116 17.56 10.55 -25.95
N VAL A 117 17.88 11.24 -24.85
CA VAL A 117 19.09 12.09 -24.71
C VAL A 117 20.35 11.24 -24.87
N HIS A 118 20.42 10.06 -24.26
CA HIS A 118 21.57 9.17 -24.35
C HIS A 118 21.81 8.69 -25.79
N LEU A 119 20.75 8.27 -26.50
CA LEU A 119 20.82 7.85 -27.89
C LEU A 119 21.19 9.01 -28.82
N ALA A 120 20.68 10.22 -28.57
CA ALA A 120 21.04 11.41 -29.32
C ALA A 120 22.52 11.78 -29.15
N GLY A 121 23.12 11.55 -27.99
CA GLY A 121 24.57 11.70 -27.78
C GLY A 121 25.42 10.76 -28.65
N HIS A 122 24.87 9.63 -29.08
CA HIS A 122 25.52 8.68 -30.00
C HIS A 122 25.07 8.86 -31.46
N ALA A 123 24.42 9.98 -31.80
CA ALA A 123 23.81 10.23 -33.12
C ALA A 123 24.75 10.01 -34.32
N HIS A 124 26.05 10.32 -34.16
CA HIS A 124 27.03 10.13 -35.24
C HIS A 124 27.30 8.65 -35.59
N GLY A 125 27.11 7.73 -34.64
CA GLY A 125 27.23 6.28 -34.87
C GLY A 125 25.95 5.64 -35.45
N LEU A 126 24.83 6.36 -35.44
CA LEU A 126 23.50 5.88 -35.85
C LEU A 126 22.99 6.54 -37.14
N GLY A 127 23.77 7.44 -37.75
CA GLY A 127 23.38 8.17 -38.97
C GLY A 127 22.33 9.26 -38.74
N LEU A 128 22.16 9.73 -37.51
CA LEU A 128 21.22 10.80 -37.16
C LEU A 128 21.81 12.19 -37.50
N PRO A 129 20.96 13.22 -37.71
CA PRO A 129 21.42 14.57 -38.03
C PRO A 129 22.38 15.12 -36.95
N ALA A 130 23.51 15.69 -37.38
CA ALA A 130 24.56 16.20 -36.48
C ALA A 130 24.07 17.27 -35.48
N VAL A 131 22.95 17.95 -35.78
CA VAL A 131 22.27 18.88 -34.87
C VAL A 131 21.87 18.22 -33.55
N LEU A 132 21.51 16.92 -33.55
CA LEU A 132 21.14 16.22 -32.31
C LEU A 132 22.35 15.93 -31.40
N SER A 133 23.57 15.97 -31.95
CA SER A 133 24.81 15.78 -31.20
C SER A 133 25.33 17.07 -30.58
N ASP A 134 24.70 18.23 -30.83
CA ASP A 134 25.15 19.50 -30.28
C ASP A 134 25.12 19.44 -28.73
N PRO A 135 26.27 19.56 -28.05
CA PRO A 135 26.36 19.48 -26.59
C PRO A 135 25.44 20.48 -25.89
N ARG A 136 25.19 21.65 -26.48
CA ARG A 136 24.31 22.68 -25.90
C ARG A 136 22.85 22.30 -26.01
N LEU A 137 22.46 21.67 -27.11
CA LEU A 137 21.10 21.14 -27.30
C LEU A 137 20.83 20.01 -26.31
N LEU A 138 21.78 19.06 -26.18
CA LEU A 138 21.68 17.95 -25.23
C LEU A 138 21.63 18.46 -23.77
N PHE A 139 22.44 19.46 -23.43
CA PHE A 139 22.38 20.12 -22.13
C PHE A 139 21.00 20.76 -21.88
N ALA A 140 20.47 21.50 -22.85
CA ALA A 140 19.13 22.10 -22.74
C ALA A 140 18.04 21.04 -22.55
N LEU A 141 18.13 19.91 -23.26
CA LEU A 141 17.18 18.80 -23.16
C LEU A 141 17.28 18.05 -21.82
N SER A 142 18.43 18.14 -21.14
CA SER A 142 18.63 17.57 -19.80
C SER A 142 17.98 18.41 -18.68
N LEU A 143 17.73 19.71 -18.90
CA LEU A 143 17.18 20.62 -17.88
C LEU A 143 15.80 20.19 -17.36
N PRO A 144 14.82 19.83 -18.21
CA PRO A 144 13.54 19.31 -17.72
C PRO A 144 13.72 18.02 -16.91
N VAL A 145 14.60 17.11 -17.32
CA VAL A 145 14.85 15.88 -16.56
C VAL A 145 15.46 16.20 -15.19
N GLN A 146 16.47 17.07 -15.14
CA GLN A 146 17.15 17.44 -13.90
C GLN A 146 16.24 18.21 -12.94
N PHE A 147 15.51 19.21 -13.41
CA PHE A 147 14.78 20.13 -12.54
C PHE A 147 13.29 19.82 -12.41
N TRP A 148 12.62 19.28 -13.43
CA TRP A 148 11.21 18.90 -13.33
C TRP A 148 11.07 17.52 -12.66
N CYS A 149 11.76 16.50 -13.17
CA CYS A 149 11.69 15.16 -12.58
C CYS A 149 12.45 15.10 -11.25
N GLY A 150 13.57 15.82 -11.12
CA GLY A 150 14.36 15.90 -9.89
C GLY A 150 13.77 16.80 -8.79
N TRP A 151 12.74 17.62 -9.08
CA TRP A 151 12.19 18.60 -8.12
C TRP A 151 11.86 18.04 -6.73
N PRO A 152 11.20 16.87 -6.59
CA PRO A 152 10.87 16.32 -5.27
C PRO A 152 12.12 16.00 -4.44
N PHE A 153 13.19 15.51 -5.07
CA PHE A 153 14.44 15.18 -4.40
C PHE A 153 15.21 16.43 -4.00
N LEU A 154 15.22 17.46 -4.85
CA LEU A 154 15.87 18.75 -4.55
C LEU A 154 15.18 19.48 -3.38
N THR A 155 13.84 19.48 -3.37
CA THR A 155 13.07 20.06 -2.26
C THR A 155 13.21 19.25 -0.96
N GLY A 156 13.27 17.91 -1.06
CA GLY A 156 13.56 17.02 0.05
C GLY A 156 14.95 17.28 0.65
N PHE A 157 15.98 17.40 -0.21
CA PHE A 157 17.34 17.76 0.21
C PHE A 157 17.40 19.12 0.91
N ALA A 158 16.71 20.14 0.40
CA ALA A 158 16.68 21.45 1.05
C ALA A 158 16.07 21.38 2.46
N GLN A 159 15.05 20.54 2.67
CA GLN A 159 14.47 20.31 3.99
C GLN A 159 15.40 19.49 4.90
N ALA A 160 16.05 18.46 4.37
CA ALA A 160 17.03 17.65 5.09
C ALA A 160 18.21 18.50 5.59
N LEU A 161 18.70 19.42 4.75
CA LEU A 161 19.76 20.36 5.10
C LEU A 161 19.35 21.31 6.23
N ARG A 162 18.11 21.85 6.18
CA ARG A 162 17.56 22.69 7.27
C ARG A 162 17.46 21.93 8.60
N ARG A 163 17.13 20.64 8.55
CA ARG A 163 17.03 19.78 9.75
C ARG A 163 18.37 19.19 10.19
N ARG A 164 19.48 19.51 9.51
CA ARG A 164 20.82 18.95 9.72
C ARG A 164 20.85 17.42 9.76
N ASN A 165 19.99 16.79 8.97
CA ASN A 165 19.90 15.33 8.85
C ASN A 165 20.26 14.90 7.43
N ALA A 166 20.92 13.75 7.29
CA ALA A 166 21.17 13.11 6.01
C ALA A 166 20.13 12.02 5.76
N ASP A 167 19.45 12.09 4.62
CA ASP A 167 18.47 11.11 4.17
C ASP A 167 18.76 10.67 2.72
N MET A 168 17.89 9.81 2.18
CA MET A 168 18.02 9.33 0.80
C MET A 168 17.92 10.45 -0.24
N ASN A 169 17.15 11.52 0.03
CA ASN A 169 17.02 12.66 -0.87
C ASN A 169 18.33 13.44 -0.98
N SER A 170 19.05 13.60 0.14
CA SER A 170 20.35 14.25 0.16
C SER A 170 21.38 13.55 -0.72
N LEU A 171 21.44 12.21 -0.67
CA LEU A 171 22.37 11.44 -1.50
C LEU A 171 22.08 11.64 -3.01
N ILE A 172 20.82 11.53 -3.40
CA ILE A 172 20.39 11.68 -4.79
C ILE A 172 20.63 13.11 -5.29
N ALA A 173 20.27 14.12 -4.48
CA ALA A 173 20.43 15.52 -4.85
C ALA A 173 21.90 15.90 -5.04
N ILE A 174 22.78 15.48 -4.12
CA ILE A 174 24.22 15.75 -4.24
C ILE A 174 24.78 15.12 -5.51
N GLY A 175 24.50 13.83 -5.77
CA GLY A 175 25.01 13.13 -6.95
C GLY A 175 24.56 13.78 -8.27
N THR A 176 23.27 14.09 -8.38
CA THR A 176 22.71 14.70 -9.60
C THR A 176 23.18 16.15 -9.79
N LEU A 177 23.30 16.94 -8.72
CA LEU A 177 23.85 18.30 -8.79
C LEU A 177 25.33 18.30 -9.16
N SER A 178 26.14 17.39 -8.61
CA SER A 178 27.54 17.24 -8.98
C SER A 178 27.71 16.91 -10.46
N ALA A 179 26.92 15.96 -10.98
CA ALA A 179 26.92 15.62 -12.40
C ALA A 179 26.49 16.81 -13.29
N PHE A 180 25.46 17.54 -12.87
CA PHE A 180 24.98 18.72 -13.59
C PHE A 180 26.01 19.86 -13.62
N LEU A 181 26.68 20.13 -12.50
CA LEU A 181 27.76 21.12 -12.43
C LEU A 181 28.92 20.74 -13.35
N TYR A 182 29.35 19.48 -13.32
CA TYR A 182 30.38 18.98 -14.22
C TYR A 182 29.97 19.14 -15.69
N SER A 183 28.76 18.74 -16.04
CA SER A 183 28.23 18.87 -17.41
C SER A 183 28.14 20.32 -17.88
N THR A 184 27.79 21.24 -16.98
CA THR A 184 27.77 22.69 -17.28
C THR A 184 29.17 23.18 -17.62
N VAL A 185 30.17 22.85 -16.81
CA VAL A 185 31.56 23.22 -17.08
C VAL A 185 32.01 22.62 -18.41
N ALA A 186 31.83 21.31 -18.61
CA ALA A 186 32.27 20.63 -19.83
C ALA A 186 31.58 21.12 -21.12
N THR A 187 30.41 21.75 -21.03
CA THR A 187 29.65 22.23 -22.20
C THR A 187 29.99 23.66 -22.58
N PHE A 188 30.38 24.50 -21.61
CA PHE A 188 30.49 25.95 -21.79
C PHE A 188 31.89 26.54 -21.53
N LEU A 189 32.78 25.79 -20.87
CA LEU A 189 34.18 26.15 -20.61
C LEU A 189 35.10 25.22 -21.40
#